data_AF-A0A7C5WWZ3-F1
#
_entry.id   AF-A0A7C5WWZ3-F1
#
_cell.length_a   1.000
_cell.length_b   1.000
_cell.length_c   1.000
_cell.angle_alpha   90.00
_cell.angle_beta   90.00
_cell.angle_gamma   90.00
#
_symmetry.space_group_name_H-M   'P 1'
#
loop_
_entity.id
_entity.type
_entity.pdbx_description
1 polymer ?
#
loop_
_entity_poly.entity_id
_entity_poly.type
_entity_poly.pdbx_seq_one_letter_code
_entity_poly.pdbx_strand_id
1 'polypeptide(L)'
;RKNSVQYGFTMFTPDDITATQPVLDDRPFASLFYISNTELVLQADRGRALRSSLTLGLLGLDLAGDIQKVLHRATGSDDARGWANQISSGGEPTAMLTLSVQHKLYSYQHQQISTHLEGNAGFSTDINAGLNWRWGRLNTPWWRFNPSHYEYIASAASHSRSRDDAKGEFYVFASANIKYRLYSALLQGQFRDSIHTLGASEIEPLIVSASAGVTRQFTDTFRLGLLVRGTSAEIKGVNARSLWWAGLVIDRAF
;
A
#
# COMPACT_ATOMS: atom_id res chain seq x y z
N ARG A 1 -6.74 -9.98 -20.49
CA ARG A 1 -7.26 -9.11 -19.40
C ARG A 1 -7.38 -9.96 -18.15
N LYS A 2 -7.21 -9.38 -16.96
CA LYS A 2 -7.36 -10.08 -15.68
C LYS A 2 -8.09 -9.17 -14.71
N ASN A 3 -8.93 -9.74 -13.85
CA ASN A 3 -9.66 -9.00 -12.85
C ASN A 3 -9.34 -9.55 -11.46
N SER A 4 -9.28 -8.67 -10.47
CA SER A 4 -9.17 -9.04 -9.07
C SER A 4 -10.08 -8.17 -8.22
N VAL A 5 -10.69 -8.77 -7.22
CA VAL A 5 -11.41 -8.06 -6.16
C VAL A 5 -10.59 -8.17 -4.88
N GLN A 6 -10.46 -7.06 -4.19
CA GLN A 6 -9.86 -6.99 -2.88
C GLN A 6 -10.84 -6.36 -1.90
N TYR A 7 -10.83 -6.84 -0.67
CA TYR A 7 -11.40 -6.17 0.48
C TYR A 7 -10.31 -6.02 1.53
N GLY A 8 -10.39 -4.98 2.33
CA GLY A 8 -9.38 -4.72 3.33
C GLY A 8 -9.75 -3.55 4.21
N PHE A 9 -8.89 -3.32 5.20
CA PHE A 9 -8.95 -2.13 6.02
C PHE A 9 -7.55 -1.67 6.38
N THR A 10 -7.41 -0.39 6.66
CA THR A 10 -6.18 0.21 7.17
C THR A 10 -6.51 1.15 8.32
N MET A 11 -5.59 1.25 9.28
CA MET A 11 -5.74 2.00 10.52
C MET A 11 -4.48 2.84 10.72
N PHE A 12 -4.67 4.11 11.06
CA PHE A 12 -3.62 5.08 11.34
C PHE A 12 -3.85 5.67 12.71
N THR A 13 -2.78 5.82 13.47
CA THR A 13 -2.81 6.41 14.80
C THR A 13 -1.69 7.43 14.94
N PRO A 14 -1.85 8.44 15.80
CA PRO A 14 -0.71 9.18 16.35
C PRO A 14 0.22 8.23 17.11
N ASP A 15 1.38 8.75 17.48
CA ASP A 15 2.37 8.05 18.31
C ASP A 15 1.81 7.77 19.71
N ASP A 16 1.24 8.80 20.36
CA ASP A 16 0.50 8.62 21.61
C ASP A 16 -0.93 8.15 21.33
N ILE A 17 -1.10 6.83 21.37
CA ILE A 17 -2.41 6.19 21.22
C ILE A 17 -3.28 6.27 22.47
N THR A 18 -2.69 6.59 23.63
CA THR A 18 -3.37 6.58 24.93
C THR A 18 -4.13 7.86 25.22
N ALA A 19 -3.81 8.92 24.47
CA ALA A 19 -4.51 10.19 24.49
C ALA A 19 -6.00 10.01 24.14
N THR A 20 -6.88 10.54 25.00
CA THR A 20 -8.33 10.61 24.74
C THR A 20 -8.73 11.84 23.94
N GLN A 21 -7.87 12.86 23.92
CA GLN A 21 -8.02 14.08 23.13
C GLN A 21 -7.15 14.00 21.87
N PRO A 22 -7.48 14.75 20.80
CA PRO A 22 -6.63 14.80 19.62
C PRO A 22 -5.21 15.31 19.93
N VAL A 23 -4.21 14.65 19.35
CA VAL A 23 -2.80 15.06 19.42
C VAL A 23 -2.51 15.98 18.24
N LEU A 24 -2.57 17.29 18.48
CA LEU A 24 -2.62 18.30 17.41
C LEU A 24 -1.32 18.43 16.59
N ASP A 25 -0.19 18.00 17.16
CA ASP A 25 1.13 18.03 16.54
C ASP A 25 1.53 16.70 15.89
N ASP A 26 0.61 15.74 15.77
CA ASP A 26 0.79 14.47 15.07
C ASP A 26 -0.41 14.17 14.15
N ARG A 27 -0.33 13.07 13.40
CA ARG A 27 -1.41 12.60 12.55
C ARG A 27 -2.66 12.25 13.36
N PRO A 28 -3.86 12.52 12.82
CA PRO A 28 -5.09 12.07 13.45
C PRO A 28 -5.20 10.55 13.43
N PHE A 29 -6.04 10.02 14.33
CA PHE A 29 -6.59 8.68 14.14
C PHE A 29 -7.36 8.66 12.82
N ALA A 30 -7.21 7.61 12.03
CA ALA A 30 -7.98 7.45 10.81
C ALA A 30 -8.11 5.97 10.45
N SER A 31 -9.24 5.61 9.86
CA SER A 31 -9.45 4.27 9.32
C SER A 31 -10.08 4.34 7.94
N LEU A 32 -9.80 3.32 7.13
CA LEU A 32 -10.46 3.10 5.85
C LEU A 32 -10.78 1.62 5.74
N PHE A 33 -12.05 1.29 5.56
CA PHE A 33 -12.53 -0.03 5.16
C PHE A 33 -12.95 0.04 3.70
N TYR A 34 -12.52 -0.91 2.87
CA TYR A 34 -12.71 -0.78 1.43
C TYR A 34 -12.94 -2.09 0.71
N ILE A 35 -13.56 -1.97 -0.45
CA ILE A 35 -13.57 -2.94 -1.54
C ILE A 35 -12.95 -2.29 -2.78
N SER A 36 -12.09 -3.01 -3.48
CA SER A 36 -11.43 -2.55 -4.69
C SER A 36 -11.59 -3.57 -5.80
N ASN A 37 -12.03 -3.11 -6.97
CA ASN A 37 -12.04 -3.89 -8.19
C ASN A 37 -10.91 -3.39 -9.09
N THR A 38 -10.04 -4.31 -9.53
CA THR A 38 -8.89 -3.99 -10.39
C THR A 38 -8.94 -4.77 -11.68
N GLU A 39 -8.79 -4.08 -12.80
CA GLU A 39 -8.51 -4.65 -14.12
C GLU A 39 -7.02 -4.50 -14.46
N LEU A 40 -6.43 -5.57 -15.01
CA LEU A 40 -5.09 -5.59 -15.57
C LEU A 40 -5.15 -5.96 -17.06
N VAL A 41 -4.63 -5.05 -17.89
CA VAL A 41 -4.49 -5.23 -19.34
C VAL A 41 -3.01 -5.35 -19.70
N LEU A 42 -2.66 -6.45 -20.36
CA LEU A 42 -1.29 -6.72 -20.79
C LEU A 42 -1.11 -6.33 -22.25
N GLN A 43 -0.12 -5.47 -22.52
CA GLN A 43 0.38 -5.13 -23.86
C GLN A 43 1.79 -5.71 -23.98
N ALA A 44 1.85 -7.04 -24.13
CA ALA A 44 3.11 -7.79 -24.08
C ALA A 44 4.08 -7.42 -25.20
N ASP A 45 3.53 -7.14 -26.39
CA ASP A 45 4.22 -6.61 -27.57
C ASP A 45 4.95 -5.29 -27.28
N ARG A 46 4.36 -4.44 -26.43
CA ARG A 46 4.88 -3.12 -26.04
C ARG A 46 5.65 -3.13 -24.72
N GLY A 47 5.77 -4.28 -24.06
CA GLY A 47 6.37 -4.39 -22.74
C GLY A 47 5.65 -3.54 -21.68
N ARG A 48 4.32 -3.40 -21.79
CA ARG A 48 3.48 -2.59 -20.90
C ARG A 48 2.40 -3.40 -20.20
N ALA A 49 2.09 -3.00 -18.97
CA ALA A 49 0.99 -3.52 -18.18
C ALA A 49 0.21 -2.35 -17.60
N LEU A 50 -1.06 -2.25 -17.96
CA LEU A 50 -1.97 -1.18 -17.55
C LEU A 50 -2.89 -1.72 -16.45
N ARG A 51 -3.00 -0.97 -15.36
CA ARG A 51 -3.91 -1.27 -14.24
C ARG A 51 -4.88 -0.11 -14.05
N SER A 52 -6.13 -0.49 -13.84
CA SER A 52 -7.22 0.42 -13.49
C SER A 52 -7.93 -0.16 -12.28
N SER A 53 -8.02 0.59 -11.20
CA SER A 53 -8.69 0.15 -9.98
C SER A 53 -9.73 1.17 -9.54
N LEU A 54 -10.94 0.70 -9.26
CA LEU A 54 -11.96 1.47 -8.57
C LEU A 54 -12.09 0.93 -7.15
N THR A 55 -11.80 1.80 -6.19
CA THR A 55 -11.95 1.51 -4.77
C THR A 55 -13.14 2.28 -4.23
N LEU A 56 -14.01 1.59 -3.50
CA LEU A 56 -15.09 2.17 -2.71
C LEU A 56 -14.84 1.84 -1.24
N GLY A 57 -15.09 2.78 -0.35
CA GLY A 57 -14.81 2.56 1.06
C GLY A 57 -15.59 3.44 2.01
N LEU A 58 -15.34 3.22 3.29
CA LEU A 58 -15.86 3.98 4.41
C LEU A 58 -14.67 4.44 5.26
N LEU A 59 -14.54 5.75 5.39
CA LEU A 59 -13.61 6.39 6.32
C LEU A 59 -14.22 6.43 7.72
N GLY A 60 -13.41 6.25 8.75
CA GLY A 60 -13.82 6.62 10.11
C GLY A 60 -14.81 5.68 10.78
N LEU A 61 -14.83 4.38 10.41
CA LEU A 61 -15.69 3.41 11.09
C LEU A 61 -15.17 3.07 12.49
N ASP A 62 -16.08 3.02 13.46
CA ASP A 62 -15.75 2.69 14.85
C ASP A 62 -15.17 1.28 15.02
N LEU A 63 -15.46 0.39 14.06
CA LEU A 63 -14.93 -0.98 14.00
C LEU A 63 -13.39 -1.03 14.03
N ALA A 64 -12.70 0.02 13.57
CA ALA A 64 -11.24 0.09 13.65
C ALA A 64 -10.75 0.02 15.11
N GLY A 65 -11.41 0.72 16.03
CA GLY A 65 -11.07 0.71 17.45
C GLY A 65 -11.28 -0.67 18.08
N ASP A 66 -12.37 -1.35 17.73
CA ASP A 66 -12.65 -2.71 18.21
C ASP A 66 -11.61 -3.72 17.69
N ILE A 67 -11.25 -3.64 16.41
CA ILE A 67 -10.21 -4.50 15.82
C ILE A 67 -8.86 -4.26 16.49
N GLN A 68 -8.43 -2.99 16.61
CA GLN A 68 -7.15 -2.67 17.23
C GLN A 68 -7.11 -3.16 18.68
N LYS A 69 -8.20 -3.00 19.44
CA LYS A 69 -8.31 -3.47 20.82
C LYS A 69 -8.15 -4.98 20.94
N VAL A 70 -8.75 -5.76 20.03
CA VAL A 70 -8.55 -7.22 20.00
C VAL A 70 -7.09 -7.57 19.73
N LEU A 71 -6.45 -6.91 18.76
CA LEU A 71 -5.04 -7.13 18.44
C LEU A 71 -4.13 -6.77 19.61
N HIS A 72 -4.33 -5.61 20.23
CA HIS A 72 -3.53 -5.14 21.36
C HIS A 72 -3.64 -6.05 22.58
N ARG A 73 -4.83 -6.61 22.85
CA ARG A 73 -5.01 -7.62 23.88
C ARG A 73 -4.24 -8.91 23.60
N ALA A 74 -4.17 -9.32 22.34
CA ALA A 74 -3.43 -10.51 21.94
C ALA A 74 -1.90 -10.31 22.03
N THR A 75 -1.41 -9.09 21.82
CA THR A 75 0.02 -8.75 21.84
C THR A 75 0.50 -8.14 23.16
N GLY A 76 -0.40 -7.77 24.08
CA GLY A 76 -0.06 -7.08 25.34
C GLY A 76 0.28 -5.60 25.15
N SER A 77 -0.29 -4.94 24.14
CA SER A 77 -0.08 -3.52 23.83
C SER A 77 -1.09 -2.62 24.56
N ASP A 78 -0.73 -1.34 24.75
CA ASP A 78 -1.59 -0.35 25.42
C ASP A 78 -2.91 -0.10 24.68
N ASP A 79 -3.99 0.19 25.41
CA ASP A 79 -5.29 0.49 24.80
C ASP A 79 -5.27 1.84 24.06
N ALA A 80 -5.70 1.84 22.80
CA ALA A 80 -5.92 3.06 22.02
C ALA A 80 -7.22 3.75 22.45
N ARG A 81 -7.15 5.01 22.88
CA ARG A 81 -8.30 5.74 23.48
C ARG A 81 -8.82 6.90 22.63
N GLY A 82 -8.14 7.24 21.54
CA GLY A 82 -8.46 8.39 20.69
C GLY A 82 -9.41 8.12 19.52
N TRP A 83 -9.88 6.89 19.30
CA TRP A 83 -10.68 6.51 18.12
C TRP A 83 -11.98 7.31 17.93
N ALA A 84 -12.58 7.83 19.01
CA ALA A 84 -13.75 8.70 18.92
C ALA A 84 -13.47 10.01 18.14
N ASN A 85 -12.20 10.44 18.08
CA ASN A 85 -11.74 11.64 17.39
C ASN A 85 -11.14 11.35 16.01
N GLN A 86 -11.34 10.14 15.46
CA GLN A 86 -10.78 9.80 14.16
C GLN A 86 -11.36 10.67 13.04
N ILE A 87 -10.61 10.79 11.94
CA ILE A 87 -11.12 11.37 10.69
C ILE A 87 -12.44 10.69 10.33
N SER A 88 -13.44 11.52 10.04
CA SER A 88 -14.78 11.09 9.62
C SER A 88 -15.47 10.15 10.62
N SER A 89 -15.20 10.33 11.93
CA SER A 89 -15.76 9.53 13.04
C SER A 89 -17.27 9.28 12.88
N GLY A 90 -17.67 8.01 12.96
CA GLY A 90 -19.03 7.53 12.70
C GLY A 90 -19.30 7.02 11.29
N GLY A 91 -18.31 7.08 10.38
CA GLY A 91 -18.40 6.52 9.05
C GLY A 91 -18.75 7.54 7.96
N GLU A 92 -17.95 7.59 6.91
CA GLU A 92 -18.19 8.43 5.73
C GLU A 92 -17.84 7.68 4.43
N PRO A 93 -18.75 7.60 3.45
CA PRO A 93 -18.45 7.02 2.15
C PRO A 93 -17.33 7.75 1.41
N THR A 94 -16.51 6.97 0.72
CA THR A 94 -15.48 7.51 -0.16
C THR A 94 -15.19 6.59 -1.34
N ALA A 95 -14.45 7.12 -2.31
CA ALA A 95 -14.00 6.39 -3.48
C ALA A 95 -12.60 6.86 -3.91
N MET A 96 -11.91 6.01 -4.67
CA MET A 96 -10.67 6.36 -5.36
C MET A 96 -10.55 5.59 -6.68
N LEU A 97 -10.19 6.32 -7.73
CA LEU A 97 -9.75 5.77 -9.00
C LEU A 97 -8.22 5.78 -9.03
N THR A 98 -7.64 4.61 -9.32
CA THR A 98 -6.20 4.44 -9.53
C THR A 98 -5.96 4.01 -10.96
N LEU A 99 -5.07 4.73 -11.65
CA LEU A 99 -4.58 4.35 -12.97
C LEU A 99 -3.07 4.18 -12.89
N SER A 100 -2.56 3.03 -13.36
CA SER A 100 -1.13 2.74 -13.33
C SER A 100 -0.66 2.11 -14.64
N VAL A 101 0.53 2.49 -15.07
CA VAL A 101 1.25 1.85 -16.16
C VAL A 101 2.60 1.36 -15.65
N GLN A 102 2.89 0.09 -15.90
CA GLN A 102 4.20 -0.51 -15.66
C GLN A 102 4.88 -0.79 -17.00
N HIS A 103 6.14 -0.40 -17.12
CA HIS A 103 6.98 -0.63 -18.29
C HIS A 103 8.14 -1.56 -17.93
N LYS A 104 8.35 -2.59 -18.74
CA LYS A 104 9.57 -3.38 -18.71
C LYS A 104 10.68 -2.60 -19.42
N LEU A 105 11.71 -2.20 -18.69
CA LEU A 105 12.87 -1.51 -19.25
C LEU A 105 13.94 -2.49 -19.73
N TYR A 106 14.20 -3.52 -18.94
CA TYR A 106 15.24 -4.50 -19.21
C TYR A 106 14.83 -5.88 -18.70
N SER A 107 15.16 -6.91 -19.48
CA SER A 107 14.98 -8.30 -19.08
C SER A 107 15.98 -9.18 -19.82
N TYR A 108 17.03 -9.60 -19.12
CA TYR A 108 18.09 -10.42 -19.69
C TYR A 108 18.59 -11.41 -18.65
N GLN A 109 18.74 -12.67 -19.07
CA GLN A 109 19.13 -13.79 -18.20
C GLN A 109 18.36 -13.80 -16.87
N HIS A 110 19.05 -13.46 -15.78
CA HIS A 110 18.58 -13.52 -14.40
C HIS A 110 18.14 -12.15 -13.87
N GLN A 111 18.18 -11.07 -14.67
CA GLN A 111 17.90 -9.70 -14.23
C GLN A 111 16.70 -9.10 -14.94
N GLN A 112 15.90 -8.35 -14.18
CA GLN A 112 14.80 -7.56 -14.73
C GLN A 112 14.72 -6.20 -14.05
N ILE A 113 14.47 -5.19 -14.88
CA ILE A 113 14.21 -3.82 -14.45
C ILE A 113 12.87 -3.39 -15.05
N SER A 114 12.02 -2.83 -14.21
CA SER A 114 10.77 -2.20 -14.64
C SER A 114 10.57 -0.89 -13.92
N THR A 115 9.78 -0.02 -14.53
CA THR A 115 9.33 1.22 -13.92
C THR A 115 7.82 1.25 -13.91
N HIS A 116 7.22 2.04 -13.03
CA HIS A 116 5.80 2.34 -13.07
C HIS A 116 5.55 3.83 -12.88
N LEU A 117 4.43 4.28 -13.42
CA LEU A 117 3.80 5.55 -13.14
C LEU A 117 2.36 5.26 -12.71
N GLU A 118 1.89 5.96 -11.69
CA GLU A 118 0.56 5.82 -11.13
C GLU A 118 -0.01 7.19 -10.79
N GLY A 119 -1.30 7.35 -11.05
CA GLY A 119 -2.10 8.48 -10.60
C GLY A 119 -3.30 7.98 -9.81
N ASN A 120 -3.56 8.65 -8.70
CA ASN A 120 -4.68 8.42 -7.79
C ASN A 120 -5.57 9.67 -7.73
N ALA A 121 -6.88 9.48 -7.74
CA ALA A 121 -7.86 10.55 -7.56
C ALA A 121 -9.06 10.06 -6.74
N GLY A 122 -9.39 10.77 -5.65
CA GLY A 122 -10.43 10.38 -4.69
C GLY A 122 -10.03 10.76 -3.26
N PHE A 123 -10.25 9.88 -2.28
CA PHE A 123 -9.77 10.09 -0.89
C PHE A 123 -8.24 10.28 -0.80
N SER A 124 -7.49 9.89 -1.81
CA SER A 124 -6.09 10.28 -1.99
C SER A 124 -5.93 10.82 -3.41
N THR A 125 -5.27 11.97 -3.52
CA THR A 125 -4.86 12.52 -4.82
C THR A 125 -3.35 12.64 -4.83
N ASP A 126 -2.71 11.82 -5.66
CA ASP A 126 -1.25 11.74 -5.73
C ASP A 126 -0.78 11.17 -7.07
N ILE A 127 0.49 11.44 -7.36
CA ILE A 127 1.23 10.84 -8.47
C ILE A 127 2.40 10.08 -7.88
N ASN A 128 2.58 8.83 -8.31
CA ASN A 128 3.63 7.94 -7.83
C ASN A 128 4.43 7.39 -9.00
N ALA A 129 5.75 7.46 -8.93
CA ALA A 129 6.65 6.85 -9.88
C ALA A 129 7.67 5.99 -9.16
N GLY A 130 8.10 4.90 -9.79
CA GLY A 130 9.16 4.10 -9.20
C GLY A 130 9.89 3.19 -10.14
N LEU A 131 10.95 2.62 -9.59
CA LEU A 131 11.89 1.72 -10.23
C LEU A 131 11.92 0.42 -9.44
N ASN A 132 11.88 -0.69 -10.17
CA ASN A 132 11.82 -2.03 -9.64
C ASN A 132 12.94 -2.84 -10.28
N TRP A 133 13.81 -3.40 -9.47
CA TRP A 133 14.86 -4.31 -9.88
C TRP A 133 14.68 -5.66 -9.20
N ARG A 134 14.88 -6.74 -9.95
CA ARG A 134 14.95 -8.09 -9.40
C ARG A 134 16.00 -8.93 -10.09
N TRP A 135 16.65 -9.79 -9.32
CA TRP A 135 17.71 -10.67 -9.79
C TRP A 135 17.59 -12.07 -9.20
N GLY A 136 17.70 -13.08 -10.07
CA GLY A 136 17.71 -14.49 -9.70
C GLY A 136 17.09 -15.38 -10.78
N ARG A 137 16.56 -16.53 -10.37
CA ARG A 137 15.78 -17.40 -11.24
C ARG A 137 14.36 -16.87 -11.31
N LEU A 138 14.03 -16.21 -12.42
CA LEU A 138 12.77 -15.53 -12.65
C LEU A 138 11.90 -16.32 -13.62
N ASN A 139 10.81 -16.92 -13.11
CA ASN A 139 9.86 -17.67 -13.93
C ASN A 139 8.51 -16.96 -14.04
N THR A 140 8.23 -16.05 -13.10
CA THR A 140 7.04 -15.22 -13.14
C THR A 140 7.19 -14.07 -14.14
N PRO A 141 6.13 -13.71 -14.87
CA PRO A 141 6.16 -12.54 -15.73
C PRO A 141 6.44 -11.25 -14.94
N TRP A 142 7.25 -10.36 -15.53
CA TRP A 142 7.67 -9.07 -14.94
C TRP A 142 6.50 -8.21 -14.43
N TRP A 143 5.35 -8.24 -15.10
CA TRP A 143 4.17 -7.44 -14.74
C TRP A 143 3.46 -7.91 -13.45
N ARG A 144 3.84 -9.07 -12.89
CA ARG A 144 3.40 -9.52 -11.55
C ARG A 144 4.19 -8.85 -10.42
N PHE A 145 5.41 -8.41 -10.69
CA PHE A 145 6.25 -7.80 -9.69
C PHE A 145 5.94 -6.31 -9.62
N ASN A 146 5.20 -5.91 -8.59
CA ASN A 146 4.80 -4.52 -8.38
C ASN A 146 4.82 -4.15 -6.89
N PRO A 147 6.01 -4.08 -6.27
CA PRO A 147 6.17 -3.81 -4.84
C PRO A 147 5.79 -2.37 -4.44
N SER A 148 5.45 -1.51 -5.39
CA SER A 148 5.09 -0.10 -5.15
C SER A 148 3.61 0.13 -4.87
N HIS A 149 2.74 -0.84 -5.16
CA HIS A 149 1.29 -0.78 -4.95
C HIS A 149 0.88 -1.12 -3.49
N TYR A 150 1.64 -0.70 -2.49
CA TYR A 150 1.50 -1.16 -1.10
C TYR A 150 1.40 -0.02 -0.07
N GLU A 151 0.85 1.15 -0.41
CA GLU A 151 0.79 2.23 0.59
C GLU A 151 -0.41 2.08 1.55
N TYR A 152 -1.63 2.17 1.03
CA TYR A 152 -2.86 2.02 1.84
C TYR A 152 -3.66 0.77 1.46
N ILE A 153 -3.49 0.32 0.22
CA ILE A 153 -4.23 -0.77 -0.40
C ILE A 153 -3.21 -1.61 -1.13
N ALA A 154 -2.95 -2.82 -0.63
CA ALA A 154 -2.03 -3.75 -1.27
C ALA A 154 -2.64 -4.26 -2.59
N SER A 155 -2.11 -3.91 -3.76
CA SER A 155 -2.65 -4.49 -5.01
C SER A 155 -2.57 -6.02 -4.96
N ALA A 156 -3.72 -6.68 -5.05
CA ALA A 156 -3.80 -8.14 -5.08
C ALA A 156 -2.94 -8.67 -6.23
N ALA A 157 -1.89 -9.43 -5.90
CA ALA A 157 -1.00 -10.01 -6.89
C ALA A 157 -1.82 -10.87 -7.87
N SER A 158 -1.93 -10.42 -9.13
CA SER A 158 -2.67 -11.16 -10.15
C SER A 158 -2.06 -12.55 -10.36
N HIS A 159 -2.91 -13.58 -10.27
CA HIS A 159 -2.53 -14.98 -10.45
C HIS A 159 -2.17 -15.27 -11.93
N SER A 160 -1.05 -15.95 -12.16
CA SER A 160 -0.82 -16.77 -13.36
C SER A 160 0.04 -17.96 -13.01
N ARG A 161 -0.24 -19.09 -13.67
CA ARG A 161 0.62 -20.28 -13.64
C ARG A 161 2.06 -19.91 -14.03
N SER A 162 3.02 -20.62 -13.42
CA SER A 162 4.43 -20.55 -13.79
C SER A 162 4.58 -20.82 -15.29
N ARG A 163 5.55 -20.19 -15.94
CA ARG A 163 5.82 -20.39 -17.37
C ARG A 163 6.56 -21.72 -17.65
N ASP A 164 7.20 -22.28 -16.63
CA ASP A 164 7.88 -23.58 -16.64
C ASP A 164 7.69 -24.27 -15.27
N ASP A 165 7.23 -25.53 -15.28
CA ASP A 165 6.88 -26.35 -14.10
C ASP A 165 8.08 -27.05 -13.44
N ALA A 166 9.30 -26.97 -13.99
CA ALA A 166 10.39 -27.85 -13.56
C ALA A 166 11.33 -27.30 -12.47
N LYS A 167 11.42 -25.97 -12.27
CA LYS A 167 12.40 -25.36 -11.35
C LYS A 167 11.79 -24.15 -10.65
N GLY A 168 11.51 -24.25 -9.35
CA GLY A 168 10.93 -23.15 -8.56
C GLY A 168 11.70 -21.81 -8.67
N GLU A 169 10.96 -20.71 -8.54
CA GLU A 169 11.46 -19.32 -8.58
C GLU A 169 12.25 -18.94 -7.32
N PHE A 170 13.36 -18.22 -7.49
CA PHE A 170 14.12 -17.62 -6.39
C PHE A 170 14.76 -16.32 -6.85
N TYR A 171 14.44 -15.20 -6.21
CA TYR A 171 15.04 -13.91 -6.54
C TYR A 171 15.11 -12.99 -5.34
N VAL A 172 16.08 -12.08 -5.41
CA VAL A 172 16.13 -10.87 -4.59
C VAL A 172 15.60 -9.70 -5.38
N PHE A 173 15.11 -8.68 -4.70
CA PHE A 173 14.62 -7.48 -5.34
C PHE A 173 14.95 -6.23 -4.54
N ALA A 174 14.96 -5.11 -5.24
CA ALA A 174 14.94 -3.78 -4.66
C ALA A 174 13.98 -2.89 -5.44
N SER A 175 13.36 -1.94 -4.76
CA SER A 175 12.54 -0.91 -5.37
C SER A 175 12.75 0.44 -4.72
N ALA A 176 12.56 1.49 -5.51
CA ALA A 176 12.57 2.87 -5.06
C ALA A 176 11.34 3.57 -5.65
N ASN A 177 10.67 4.39 -4.85
CA ASN A 177 9.47 5.10 -5.23
C ASN A 177 9.53 6.55 -4.75
N ILE A 178 8.98 7.43 -5.58
CA ILE A 178 8.75 8.82 -5.27
C ILE A 178 7.28 9.11 -5.50
N LYS A 179 6.63 9.67 -4.48
CA LYS A 179 5.24 10.06 -4.51
C LYS A 179 5.15 11.56 -4.27
N TYR A 180 4.33 12.21 -5.07
CA TYR A 180 3.91 13.58 -4.86
C TYR A 180 2.42 13.60 -4.48
N ARG A 181 2.14 13.90 -3.22
CA ARG A 181 0.80 13.92 -2.63
C ARG A 181 0.24 15.33 -2.65
N LEU A 182 -0.94 15.46 -3.25
CA LEU A 182 -1.72 16.70 -3.30
C LEU A 182 -2.79 16.73 -2.22
N TYR A 183 -3.39 15.56 -1.95
CA TYR A 183 -4.47 15.42 -0.99
C TYR A 183 -4.48 14.04 -0.35
N SER A 184 -4.82 13.98 0.94
CA SER A 184 -5.15 12.73 1.64
C SER A 184 -6.25 12.96 2.67
N ALA A 185 -7.41 12.34 2.48
CA ALA A 185 -8.52 12.37 3.42
C ALA A 185 -8.11 11.84 4.80
N LEU A 186 -7.22 10.85 4.87
CA LEU A 186 -6.72 10.25 6.11
C LEU A 186 -5.93 11.23 6.99
N LEU A 187 -5.48 12.36 6.44
CA LEU A 187 -4.80 13.43 7.17
C LEU A 187 -5.63 14.71 7.20
N GLN A 188 -6.31 15.04 6.10
CA GLN A 188 -6.94 16.33 5.87
C GLN A 188 -8.46 16.34 6.09
N GLY A 189 -9.08 15.17 6.30
CA GLY A 189 -10.53 15.02 6.31
C GLY A 189 -11.15 15.07 4.92
N GLN A 190 -12.48 14.87 4.86
CA GLN A 190 -13.27 14.85 3.62
C GLN A 190 -14.51 15.74 3.75
N PHE A 191 -15.72 15.24 3.45
CA PHE A 191 -16.96 16.03 3.47
C PHE A 191 -17.51 16.16 4.90
N ARG A 192 -17.24 15.17 5.76
CA ARG A 192 -17.62 15.19 7.17
C ARG A 192 -16.58 15.95 7.99
N ASP A 193 -17.06 16.85 8.83
CA ASP A 193 -16.20 17.57 9.78
C ASP A 193 -15.48 16.60 10.71
N SER A 194 -14.20 16.87 10.94
CA SER A 194 -13.32 16.10 11.82
C SER A 194 -12.68 17.04 12.82
N ILE A 195 -12.50 16.59 14.07
CA ILE A 195 -12.02 17.45 15.16
C ILE A 195 -10.55 17.85 14.93
N HIS A 196 -9.75 16.93 14.39
CA HIS A 196 -8.34 17.15 14.07
C HIS A 196 -8.05 16.74 12.64
N THR A 197 -7.46 17.67 11.90
CA THR A 197 -7.01 17.50 10.52
C THR A 197 -5.71 18.27 10.33
N LEU A 198 -4.92 17.87 9.34
CA LEU A 198 -3.70 18.57 8.97
C LEU A 198 -3.94 19.43 7.74
N GLY A 199 -3.44 20.66 7.77
CA GLY A 199 -3.41 21.55 6.61
C GLY A 199 -2.35 21.13 5.60
N ALA A 200 -2.46 21.66 4.37
CA ALA A 200 -1.48 21.38 3.31
C ALA A 200 -0.05 21.82 3.67
N SER A 201 0.11 22.82 4.56
CA SER A 201 1.41 23.26 5.06
C SER A 201 2.06 22.28 6.05
N GLU A 202 1.27 21.45 6.71
CA GLU A 202 1.69 20.50 7.75
C GLU A 202 1.99 19.11 7.17
N ILE A 203 1.60 18.88 5.92
CA ILE A 203 1.85 17.63 5.20
C ILE A 203 3.15 17.73 4.40
N GLU A 204 3.86 16.62 4.31
CA GLU A 204 4.98 16.48 3.38
C GLU A 204 4.46 16.00 2.02
N PRO A 205 4.44 16.87 0.98
CA PRO A 205 3.95 16.48 -0.32
C PRO A 205 4.87 15.45 -0.99
N LEU A 206 6.19 15.46 -0.70
CA LEU A 206 7.13 14.56 -1.35
C LEU A 206 7.50 13.38 -0.44
N ILE A 207 6.99 12.20 -0.77
CA ILE A 207 7.25 10.97 -0.01
C ILE A 207 8.18 10.08 -0.83
N VAL A 208 9.31 9.68 -0.22
CA VAL A 208 10.27 8.76 -0.81
C VAL A 208 10.20 7.44 -0.05
N SER A 209 10.18 6.33 -0.78
CA SER A 209 10.28 5.00 -0.16
C SER A 209 11.22 4.08 -0.92
N ALA A 210 11.87 3.20 -0.17
CA ALA A 210 12.71 2.15 -0.70
C ALA A 210 12.29 0.82 -0.10
N SER A 211 12.34 -0.26 -0.88
CA SER A 211 12.09 -1.61 -0.38
C SER A 211 13.12 -2.57 -0.92
N ALA A 212 13.43 -3.60 -0.14
CA ALA A 212 14.27 -4.71 -0.57
C ALA A 212 13.74 -6.00 0.01
N GLY A 213 13.98 -7.11 -0.68
CA GLY A 213 13.48 -8.39 -0.21
C GLY A 213 13.97 -9.58 -0.99
N VAL A 214 13.51 -10.75 -0.54
CA VAL A 214 13.79 -12.04 -1.15
C VAL A 214 12.49 -12.82 -1.28
N THR A 215 12.34 -13.50 -2.41
CA THR A 215 11.19 -14.35 -2.69
C THR A 215 11.66 -15.73 -3.11
N ARG A 216 11.06 -16.76 -2.53
CA ARG A 216 11.29 -18.15 -2.87
C ARG A 216 9.97 -18.88 -3.10
N GLN A 217 9.90 -19.56 -4.22
CA GLN A 217 8.84 -20.50 -4.51
C GLN A 217 9.33 -21.91 -4.11
N PHE A 218 8.55 -22.59 -3.26
CA PHE A 218 8.88 -23.94 -2.79
C PHE A 218 8.15 -25.01 -3.61
N THR A 219 6.94 -24.71 -4.07
CA THR A 219 6.13 -25.58 -4.94
C THR A 219 5.46 -24.74 -6.02
N ASP A 220 4.80 -25.36 -6.98
CA ASP A 220 4.03 -24.63 -8.01
C ASP A 220 2.90 -23.78 -7.44
N THR A 221 2.47 -24.09 -6.21
CA THR A 221 1.38 -23.44 -5.52
C THR A 221 1.82 -22.58 -4.35
N PHE A 222 3.03 -22.76 -3.78
CA PHE A 222 3.45 -22.10 -2.54
C PHE A 222 4.68 -21.22 -2.74
N ARG A 223 4.55 -19.93 -2.38
CA ARG A 223 5.61 -18.93 -2.40
C ARG A 223 5.68 -18.18 -1.09
N LEU A 224 6.91 -17.92 -0.65
CA LEU A 224 7.22 -17.09 0.50
C LEU A 224 8.05 -15.89 0.06
N GLY A 225 7.71 -14.71 0.54
CA GLY A 225 8.48 -13.50 0.38
C GLY A 225 8.78 -12.86 1.73
N LEU A 226 9.99 -12.37 1.89
CA LEU A 226 10.37 -11.46 2.97
C LEU A 226 10.72 -10.13 2.34
N LEU A 227 10.23 -9.04 2.93
CA LEU A 227 10.52 -7.70 2.47
C LEU A 227 10.74 -6.76 3.64
N VAL A 228 11.58 -5.77 3.43
CA VAL A 228 11.76 -4.62 4.31
C VAL A 228 11.47 -3.37 3.49
N ARG A 229 10.74 -2.43 4.08
CA ARG A 229 10.43 -1.14 3.46
C ARG A 229 10.71 -0.02 4.43
N GLY A 230 11.33 1.04 3.91
CA GLY A 230 11.47 2.33 4.57
C GLY A 230 10.72 3.41 3.77
N THR A 231 10.03 4.29 4.47
CA THR A 231 9.31 5.44 3.88
C THR A 231 9.66 6.70 4.68
N SER A 232 9.86 7.82 3.99
CA SER A 232 10.06 9.13 4.62
C SER A 232 8.82 9.57 5.40
N ALA A 233 8.94 10.65 6.18
CA ALA A 233 7.81 11.21 6.89
C ALA A 233 6.69 11.68 5.94
N GLU A 234 5.44 11.48 6.36
CA GLU A 234 4.24 11.96 5.63
C GLU A 234 3.80 13.35 6.09
N ILE A 235 4.29 13.80 7.25
CA ILE A 235 3.93 15.08 7.89
C ILE A 235 5.21 15.83 8.24
N LYS A 236 5.08 17.14 8.42
CA LYS A 236 6.13 18.04 8.92
C LYS A 236 5.92 18.30 10.41
N GLY A 237 6.97 18.74 11.09
CA GLY A 237 6.92 19.10 12.50
C GLY A 237 7.67 18.12 13.40
N VAL A 238 7.47 18.25 14.71
CA VAL A 238 8.26 17.56 15.75
C VAL A 238 8.01 16.04 15.73
N ASN A 239 6.79 15.62 15.41
CA ASN A 239 6.40 14.20 15.36
C ASN A 239 6.53 13.59 13.95
N ALA A 240 7.16 14.31 13.01
CA ALA A 240 7.49 13.80 11.69
C ALA A 240 8.44 12.60 11.81
N ARG A 241 7.97 11.42 11.38
CA ARG A 241 8.73 10.18 11.51
C ARG A 241 8.82 9.41 10.21
N SER A 242 10.02 8.90 9.93
CA SER A 242 10.20 7.90 8.87
C SER A 242 9.77 6.54 9.39
N LEU A 243 9.06 5.77 8.56
CA LEU A 243 8.49 4.48 8.94
C LEU A 243 9.29 3.36 8.32
N TRP A 244 9.58 2.34 9.13
CA TRP A 244 10.23 1.10 8.69
C TRP A 244 9.39 -0.09 9.11
N TRP A 245 9.20 -1.03 8.20
CA TRP A 245 8.51 -2.27 8.51
C TRP A 245 9.06 -3.43 7.70
N ALA A 246 8.94 -4.62 8.27
CA ALA A 246 9.22 -5.88 7.60
C ALA A 246 7.91 -6.64 7.38
N GLY A 247 7.80 -7.31 6.24
CA GLY A 247 6.63 -8.07 5.85
C GLY A 247 6.97 -9.49 5.46
N LEU A 248 6.09 -10.42 5.84
CA LEU A 248 6.06 -11.78 5.34
C LEU A 248 4.89 -11.91 4.35
N VAL A 249 5.19 -12.32 3.13
CA VAL A 249 4.19 -12.59 2.09
C VAL A 249 4.10 -14.08 1.87
N ILE A 250 2.91 -14.64 2.02
CA ILE A 250 2.63 -16.04 1.74
C ILE A 250 1.60 -16.07 0.62
N ASP A 251 2.00 -16.61 -0.54
CA ASP A 251 1.07 -16.83 -1.65
C ASP A 251 0.81 -18.33 -1.79
N ARG A 252 -0.47 -18.69 -1.79
CA ARG A 252 -0.93 -20.04 -2.11
C ARG A 252 -1.89 -20.01 -3.28
N ALA A 253 -1.56 -20.68 -4.37
CA ALA A 253 -2.49 -20.93 -5.47
C ALA A 253 -3.36 -22.15 -5.13
N PHE A 254 -4.67 -22.03 -5.38
CA PHE A 254 -5.67 -23.09 -5.29
C PHE A 254 -6.13 -23.49 -6.68
#